data_AF-A0A2D6QAI1-F1
#
_entry.id   AF-A0A2D6QAI1-F1
#
_cell.length_a   1.000
_cell.length_b   1.000
_cell.length_c   1.000
_cell.angle_alpha   90.00
_cell.angle_beta   90.00
_cell.angle_gamma   90.00
#
_symmetry.space_group_name_H-M   'P 1'
#
loop_
_entity.id
_entity.type
_entity.pdbx_description
1 polymer ?
#
loop_
_entity_poly.entity_id
_entity_poly.type
_entity_poly.pdbx_seq_one_letter_code
_entity_poly.pdbx_strand_id
1 'polypeptide(L)'
;MNPGSKGEDRDSAGIPHSAPISSEARAEIKAFVEAMIPPAIEETSDLHDEWLRQTRALRKTMEAREEEIGNAALHAFTGEVSDRTVTRQALLRIGTRCSPKAAAPLLRELMVTYGYRYDDRTEAAVLLAEADPEVYKQEAAAHLRRRKRATKTMPPDEFLIRAWVTACERSQTSPVDMLADAATNLVLDPPARYAAVEFLGGYPDDTLGREALKACLVESTGDAYLRRKAAQAIRVSFNTEEACALFSHILALEVDATFATFLADMQQLMGCK
;
A
#
# COMPACT_ATOMS: atom_id res chain seq x y z
N MET A 1 11.53 -15.35 13.48
CA MET A 1 11.53 -15.52 14.94
C MET A 1 10.80 -14.33 15.53
N ASN A 2 9.61 -14.52 16.11
CA ASN A 2 8.90 -13.46 16.84
C ASN A 2 9.59 -13.26 18.21
N PRO A 3 10.12 -12.08 18.54
CA PRO A 3 10.86 -11.88 19.79
C PRO A 3 9.98 -11.82 21.07
N GLY A 4 8.70 -12.22 21.01
CA GLY A 4 7.74 -12.09 22.12
C GLY A 4 7.11 -13.38 22.69
N SER A 5 7.36 -14.55 22.11
CA SER A 5 6.73 -15.81 22.56
C SER A 5 7.49 -16.43 23.73
N LYS A 6 7.41 -15.80 24.91
CA LYS A 6 7.77 -16.45 26.18
C LYS A 6 6.49 -16.88 26.89
N GLY A 7 6.06 -18.13 26.66
CA GLY A 7 5.29 -18.95 27.60
C GLY A 7 4.03 -18.35 28.23
N GLU A 8 3.33 -17.45 27.54
CA GLU A 8 2.08 -16.89 28.02
C GLU A 8 0.92 -17.85 27.69
N ASP A 9 0.08 -18.16 28.67
CA ASP A 9 -1.10 -19.02 28.52
C ASP A 9 -2.14 -18.35 27.61
N ARG A 10 -2.38 -18.97 26.45
CA ARG A 10 -3.17 -18.41 25.33
C ARG A 10 -4.21 -19.41 24.89
N ASP A 11 -5.37 -18.90 24.46
CA ASP A 11 -6.43 -19.74 23.91
C ASP A 11 -6.11 -20.23 22.48
N SER A 12 -7.01 -21.02 21.90
CA SER A 12 -6.86 -21.58 20.55
C SER A 12 -6.84 -20.53 19.44
N ALA A 13 -7.29 -19.31 19.71
CA ALA A 13 -7.18 -18.15 18.82
C ALA A 13 -5.97 -17.27 19.20
N GLY A 14 -5.03 -17.81 19.99
CA GLY A 14 -3.77 -17.20 20.42
C GLY A 14 -3.91 -15.92 21.23
N ILE A 15 -5.09 -15.65 21.77
CA ILE A 15 -5.33 -14.50 22.65
C ILE A 15 -4.90 -14.90 24.07
N PRO A 16 -4.06 -14.10 24.76
CA PRO A 16 -3.71 -14.35 26.16
C PRO A 16 -4.95 -14.44 27.04
N HIS A 17 -5.02 -15.40 27.97
CA HIS A 17 -6.12 -15.46 28.94
C HIS A 17 -6.18 -14.23 29.85
N SER A 18 -5.03 -13.56 30.04
CA SER A 18 -4.85 -12.31 30.77
C SER A 18 -5.29 -11.05 29.99
N ALA A 19 -5.57 -11.15 28.69
CA ALA A 19 -5.89 -9.98 27.87
C ALA A 19 -7.15 -9.26 28.39
N PRO A 20 -7.12 -7.92 28.56
CA PRO A 20 -8.21 -7.14 29.13
C PRO A 20 -9.34 -6.92 28.11
N ILE A 21 -10.00 -8.00 27.70
CA ILE A 21 -11.12 -8.02 26.75
C ILE A 21 -12.27 -8.85 27.31
N SER A 22 -13.49 -8.54 26.89
CA SER A 22 -14.68 -9.31 27.23
C SER A 22 -14.62 -10.74 26.69
N SER A 23 -15.36 -11.65 27.34
CA SER A 23 -15.55 -13.02 26.87
C SER A 23 -16.26 -13.06 25.51
N GLU A 24 -17.12 -12.08 25.23
CA GLU A 24 -17.85 -11.97 23.96
C GLU A 24 -16.91 -11.61 22.82
N ALA A 25 -16.10 -10.56 22.96
CA ALA A 25 -15.09 -10.19 21.95
C ALA A 25 -14.08 -11.30 21.69
N ARG A 26 -13.66 -12.01 22.75
CA ARG A 26 -12.81 -13.19 22.64
C ARG A 26 -13.47 -14.30 21.82
N ALA A 27 -14.73 -14.61 22.10
CA ALA A 27 -15.46 -15.65 21.39
C ALA A 27 -15.69 -15.27 19.92
N GLU A 28 -16.00 -14.01 19.62
CA GLU A 28 -16.17 -13.52 18.25
C GLU A 28 -14.87 -13.63 17.44
N ILE A 29 -13.73 -13.17 17.97
CA ILE A 29 -12.45 -13.28 17.28
C ILE A 29 -12.01 -14.74 17.13
N LYS A 30 -12.29 -15.59 18.12
CA LYS A 30 -12.03 -17.02 18.00
C LYS A 30 -12.83 -17.65 16.85
N ALA A 31 -14.13 -17.36 16.78
CA ALA A 31 -14.98 -17.83 15.68
C ALA A 31 -14.52 -17.29 14.32
N PHE A 32 -14.06 -16.04 14.27
CA PHE A 32 -13.44 -15.46 13.08
C PHE A 32 -12.20 -16.23 12.64
N VAL A 33 -11.27 -16.50 13.55
CA VAL A 33 -10.03 -17.25 13.27
C VAL A 33 -10.35 -18.67 12.75
N GLU A 34 -11.34 -19.33 13.34
CA GLU A 34 -11.81 -20.65 12.90
C GLU A 34 -12.47 -20.61 11.51
N ALA A 35 -13.24 -19.58 11.18
CA ALA A 35 -13.80 -19.39 9.84
C ALA A 35 -12.73 -19.07 8.76
N MET A 36 -11.61 -18.51 9.17
CA MET A 36 -10.46 -18.20 8.30
C MET A 36 -9.57 -19.42 8.02
N ILE A 37 -9.96 -20.62 8.43
CA ILE A 37 -9.27 -21.86 8.05
C ILE A 37 -9.71 -22.22 6.63
N PRO A 38 -8.80 -22.26 5.64
CA PRO A 38 -9.17 -22.63 4.28
C PRO A 38 -9.58 -24.10 4.20
N PRO A 39 -10.38 -24.47 3.17
CA PRO A 39 -10.59 -25.87 2.81
C PRO A 39 -9.26 -26.62 2.60
N ALA A 40 -9.30 -27.95 2.66
CA ALA A 40 -8.13 -28.77 2.36
C ALA A 40 -7.69 -28.56 0.90
N ILE A 41 -6.40 -28.70 0.61
CA ILE A 41 -5.82 -28.40 -0.71
C ILE A 41 -6.42 -29.31 -1.80
N GLU A 42 -6.86 -30.50 -1.42
CA GLU A 42 -7.45 -31.51 -2.29
C GLU A 42 -8.93 -31.20 -2.64
N GLU A 43 -9.53 -30.21 -1.99
CA GLU A 43 -10.91 -29.79 -2.25
C GLU A 43 -11.04 -29.01 -3.56
N THR A 44 -12.25 -28.97 -4.11
CA THR A 44 -12.51 -28.35 -5.41
C THR A 44 -12.30 -26.84 -5.39
N SER A 45 -12.02 -26.26 -6.58
CA SER A 45 -11.88 -24.81 -6.75
C SER A 45 -13.12 -24.04 -6.28
N ASP A 46 -14.31 -24.58 -6.51
CA ASP A 46 -15.58 -23.93 -6.15
C ASP A 46 -15.70 -23.72 -4.63
N LEU A 47 -15.22 -24.68 -3.83
CA LEU A 47 -15.20 -24.58 -2.36
C LEU A 47 -14.22 -23.50 -1.88
N HIS A 48 -13.06 -23.40 -2.54
CA HIS A 48 -12.09 -22.35 -2.24
C HIS A 48 -12.63 -20.96 -2.60
N ASP A 49 -13.32 -20.83 -3.73
CA ASP A 49 -13.92 -19.55 -4.16
C ASP A 49 -15.09 -19.12 -3.27
N GLU A 50 -15.94 -20.05 -2.86
CA GLU A 50 -17.00 -19.79 -1.88
C GLU A 50 -16.40 -19.37 -0.53
N TRP A 51 -15.39 -20.09 -0.03
CA TRP A 51 -14.69 -19.73 1.20
C TRP A 51 -14.06 -18.33 1.12
N LEU A 52 -13.40 -17.98 0.01
CA LEU A 52 -12.85 -16.64 -0.21
C LEU A 52 -13.93 -15.56 -0.20
N ARG A 53 -15.10 -15.81 -0.81
CA ARG A 53 -16.23 -14.87 -0.78
C ARG A 53 -16.77 -14.68 0.63
N GLN A 54 -17.00 -15.76 1.36
CA GLN A 54 -17.53 -15.73 2.73
C GLN A 54 -16.57 -15.01 3.69
N THR A 55 -15.29 -15.36 3.67
CA THR A 55 -14.27 -14.75 4.54
C THR A 55 -14.05 -13.26 4.24
N ARG A 56 -14.12 -12.85 2.96
CA ARG A 56 -14.08 -11.42 2.60
C ARG A 56 -15.27 -10.65 3.17
N ALA A 57 -16.47 -11.22 3.11
CA ALA A 57 -17.68 -10.60 3.67
C ALA A 57 -17.60 -10.54 5.20
N LEU A 58 -17.22 -11.64 5.85
CA LEU A 58 -17.05 -11.72 7.29
C LEU A 58 -16.02 -10.70 7.79
N ARG A 59 -14.85 -10.60 7.15
CA ARG A 59 -13.83 -9.61 7.51
C ARG A 59 -14.37 -8.19 7.45
N LYS A 60 -15.09 -7.82 6.39
CA LYS A 60 -15.69 -6.48 6.27
C LYS A 60 -16.68 -6.19 7.40
N THR A 61 -17.46 -7.19 7.82
CA THR A 61 -18.35 -7.06 8.98
C THR A 61 -17.56 -6.82 10.26
N MET A 62 -16.48 -7.59 10.48
CA MET A 62 -15.62 -7.45 11.67
C MET A 62 -14.89 -6.11 11.72
N GLU A 63 -14.44 -5.59 10.57
CA GLU A 63 -13.77 -4.28 10.44
C GLU A 63 -14.68 -3.08 10.79
N ALA A 64 -15.99 -3.29 10.97
CA ALA A 64 -16.97 -2.26 11.32
C ALA A 64 -17.50 -2.40 12.77
N ARG A 65 -16.89 -3.26 13.59
CA ARG A 65 -17.28 -3.51 14.99
C ARG A 65 -16.65 -2.50 15.95
N GLU A 66 -17.03 -2.60 17.22
CA GLU A 66 -16.48 -1.80 18.31
C GLU A 66 -14.99 -2.04 18.59
N GLU A 67 -14.39 -1.09 19.31
CA GLU A 67 -12.96 -1.07 19.68
C GLU A 67 -12.50 -2.36 20.37
N GLU A 68 -13.37 -2.98 21.17
CA GLU A 68 -13.05 -4.21 21.90
C GLU A 68 -12.76 -5.40 20.96
N ILE A 69 -13.49 -5.51 19.84
CA ILE A 69 -13.19 -6.48 18.77
C ILE A 69 -11.80 -6.20 18.17
N GLY A 70 -11.49 -4.92 17.97
CA GLY A 70 -10.16 -4.50 17.50
C GLY A 70 -9.04 -4.92 18.43
N ASN A 71 -9.20 -4.67 19.74
CA ASN A 71 -8.22 -5.05 20.74
C ASN A 71 -8.05 -6.57 20.82
N ALA A 72 -9.14 -7.33 20.76
CA ALA A 72 -9.09 -8.79 20.70
C ALA A 72 -8.36 -9.31 19.45
N ALA A 73 -8.57 -8.69 18.29
CA ALA A 73 -7.88 -9.03 17.04
C ALA A 73 -6.37 -8.75 17.11
N LEU A 74 -5.96 -7.62 17.71
CA LEU A 74 -4.55 -7.28 17.92
C LEU A 74 -3.87 -8.30 18.84
N HIS A 75 -4.53 -8.69 19.94
CA HIS A 75 -4.02 -9.74 20.82
C HIS A 75 -3.87 -11.09 20.10
N ALA A 76 -4.86 -11.50 19.31
CA ALA A 76 -4.78 -12.69 18.49
C ALA A 76 -3.59 -12.63 17.51
N PHE A 77 -3.38 -11.50 16.82
CA PHE A 77 -2.27 -11.34 15.87
C PHE A 77 -0.89 -11.54 16.52
N THR A 78 -0.71 -11.05 17.75
CA THR A 78 0.55 -11.20 18.50
C THR A 78 0.80 -12.63 18.97
N GLY A 79 -0.24 -13.46 19.03
CA GLY A 79 -0.09 -14.87 19.32
C GLY A 79 0.50 -15.65 18.15
N GLU A 80 0.86 -16.90 18.42
CA GLU A 80 1.17 -17.89 17.38
C GLU A 80 -0.12 -18.38 16.69
N VAL A 81 -1.00 -17.44 16.34
CA VAL A 81 -2.21 -17.72 15.58
C VAL A 81 -1.81 -17.86 14.14
N SER A 82 -1.41 -19.09 13.83
CA SER A 82 -1.23 -19.59 12.48
C SER A 82 -0.07 -18.96 11.69
N ASP A 83 0.74 -19.81 11.07
CA ASP A 83 1.65 -19.39 10.00
C ASP A 83 0.91 -18.89 8.73
N ARG A 84 -0.42 -18.78 8.75
CA ARG A 84 -1.24 -18.33 7.62
C ARG A 84 -1.26 -16.82 7.50
N THR A 85 -0.59 -16.30 6.47
CA THR A 85 -0.53 -14.87 6.12
C THR A 85 -1.92 -14.22 6.06
N VAL A 86 -2.91 -14.88 5.44
CA VAL A 86 -4.24 -14.28 5.21
C VAL A 86 -5.00 -13.99 6.51
N THR A 87 -4.94 -14.91 7.49
CA THR A 87 -5.56 -14.70 8.80
C THR A 87 -4.86 -13.58 9.56
N ARG A 88 -3.52 -13.56 9.55
CA ARG A 88 -2.71 -12.53 10.23
C ARG A 88 -2.99 -11.13 9.69
N GLN A 89 -3.00 -10.96 8.37
CA GLN A 89 -3.33 -9.68 7.74
C GLN A 89 -4.77 -9.26 8.05
N ALA A 90 -5.72 -10.19 8.07
CA ALA A 90 -7.10 -9.87 8.43
C ALA A 90 -7.24 -9.39 9.88
N LEU A 91 -6.53 -10.03 10.83
CA LEU A 91 -6.50 -9.59 12.23
C LEU A 91 -5.88 -8.19 12.38
N LEU A 92 -4.80 -7.88 11.65
CA LEU A 92 -4.23 -6.53 11.63
C LEU A 92 -5.23 -5.49 11.09
N ARG A 93 -5.94 -5.81 10.00
CA ARG A 93 -6.95 -4.92 9.41
C ARG A 93 -8.11 -4.64 10.37
N ILE A 94 -8.64 -5.70 11.00
CA ILE A 94 -9.72 -5.58 12.00
C ILE A 94 -9.23 -4.74 13.19
N GLY A 95 -8.06 -5.08 13.73
CA GLY A 95 -7.43 -4.35 14.83
C GLY A 95 -7.25 -2.86 14.51
N THR A 96 -6.77 -2.55 13.31
CA THR A 96 -6.53 -1.17 12.85
C THR A 96 -7.82 -0.38 12.70
N ARG A 97 -8.85 -0.95 12.08
CA ARG A 97 -10.08 -0.20 11.77
C ARG A 97 -10.99 -0.04 12.97
N CYS A 98 -11.03 -1.02 13.86
CA CYS A 98 -11.83 -0.95 15.08
C CYS A 98 -11.09 -0.21 16.21
N SER A 99 -9.75 -0.33 16.29
CA SER A 99 -8.93 0.25 17.37
C SER A 99 -7.62 0.88 16.84
N PRO A 100 -7.70 1.97 16.04
CA PRO A 100 -6.53 2.55 15.37
C PRO A 100 -5.46 3.04 16.34
N LYS A 101 -5.88 3.63 17.48
CA LYS A 101 -4.95 4.13 18.51
C LYS A 101 -4.16 3.00 19.18
N ALA A 102 -4.80 1.86 19.45
CA ALA A 102 -4.12 0.71 20.03
C ALA A 102 -3.25 -0.02 19.00
N ALA A 103 -3.65 -0.01 17.72
CA ALA A 103 -2.91 -0.64 16.63
C ALA A 103 -1.62 0.11 16.26
N ALA A 104 -1.63 1.45 16.28
CA ALA A 104 -0.53 2.27 15.74
C ALA A 104 0.88 1.92 16.28
N PRO A 105 1.10 1.71 17.60
CA PRO A 105 2.41 1.31 18.10
C PRO A 105 2.92 -0.02 17.52
N LEU A 106 2.04 -1.02 17.42
CA LEU A 106 2.36 -2.33 16.85
C LEU A 106 2.65 -2.21 15.34
N LEU A 107 1.83 -1.47 14.61
CA LEU A 107 2.01 -1.27 13.17
C LEU A 107 3.35 -0.58 12.86
N ARG A 108 3.69 0.45 13.65
CA ARG A 108 4.99 1.10 13.58
C ARG A 108 6.13 0.11 13.82
N GLU A 109 6.05 -0.67 14.91
CA GLU A 109 7.06 -1.67 15.24
C GLU A 109 7.27 -2.68 14.10
N LEU A 110 6.19 -3.23 13.55
CA LEU A 110 6.22 -4.17 12.41
C LEU A 110 6.88 -3.54 11.18
N MET A 111 6.48 -2.31 10.81
CA MET A 111 7.03 -1.63 9.64
C MET A 111 8.54 -1.43 9.75
N VAL A 112 9.02 -0.91 10.90
CA VAL A 112 10.39 -0.41 11.03
C VAL A 112 11.41 -1.46 11.48
N THR A 113 10.96 -2.54 12.12
CA THR A 113 11.84 -3.54 12.74
C THR A 113 12.14 -4.68 11.78
N TYR A 114 13.42 -4.99 11.59
CA TYR A 114 13.84 -6.15 10.83
C TYR A 114 13.59 -7.46 11.61
N GLY A 115 13.11 -8.50 10.93
CA GLY A 115 12.91 -9.84 11.51
C GLY A 115 11.47 -10.32 11.54
N TYR A 116 10.49 -9.41 11.41
CA TYR A 116 9.09 -9.77 11.18
C TYR A 116 8.85 -10.27 9.75
N ARG A 117 7.76 -11.01 9.57
CA ARG A 117 7.36 -11.56 8.26
C ARG A 117 7.14 -10.44 7.26
N TYR A 118 7.70 -10.59 6.07
CA TYR A 118 7.65 -9.55 5.04
C TYR A 118 6.22 -9.07 4.71
N ASP A 119 5.26 -9.99 4.63
CA ASP A 119 3.84 -9.68 4.38
C ASP A 119 3.22 -8.85 5.51
N ASP A 120 3.55 -9.15 6.77
CA ASP A 120 3.06 -8.40 7.94
C ASP A 120 3.65 -6.98 7.95
N ARG A 121 4.95 -6.84 7.60
CA ARG A 121 5.63 -5.53 7.55
C ARG A 121 5.04 -4.63 6.46
N THR A 122 4.71 -5.22 5.31
CA THR A 122 4.13 -4.50 4.17
C THR A 122 2.70 -4.07 4.48
N GLU A 123 1.89 -4.98 5.01
CA GLU A 123 0.53 -4.67 5.46
C GLU A 123 0.54 -3.60 6.57
N ALA A 124 1.48 -3.69 7.52
CA ALA A 124 1.60 -2.72 8.59
C ALA A 124 1.91 -1.29 8.11
N ALA A 125 2.73 -1.12 7.07
CA ALA A 125 2.98 0.21 6.50
C ALA A 125 1.71 0.85 5.92
N VAL A 126 0.91 0.06 5.20
CA VAL A 126 -0.36 0.53 4.62
C VAL A 126 -1.35 0.89 5.73
N LEU A 127 -1.47 0.03 6.74
CA LEU A 127 -2.38 0.25 7.87
C LEU A 127 -1.95 1.39 8.79
N LEU A 128 -0.63 1.59 9.00
CA LEU A 128 -0.13 2.69 9.82
C LEU A 128 -0.47 4.04 9.19
N ALA A 129 -0.39 4.16 7.86
CA ALA A 129 -0.82 5.37 7.15
C ALA A 129 -2.30 5.70 7.35
N GLU A 130 -3.16 4.70 7.59
CA GLU A 130 -4.57 4.90 7.94
C GLU A 130 -4.75 5.27 9.42
N ALA A 131 -4.05 4.57 10.32
CA ALA A 131 -4.24 4.65 11.77
C ALA A 131 -3.60 5.89 12.41
N ASP A 132 -2.36 6.18 11.99
CA ASP A 132 -1.55 7.29 12.48
C ASP A 132 -0.70 7.88 11.33
N PRO A 133 -1.31 8.73 10.50
CA PRO A 133 -0.68 9.30 9.31
C PRO A 133 0.63 10.05 9.61
N GLU A 134 0.71 10.71 10.77
CA GLU A 134 1.86 11.53 11.13
C GLU A 134 3.04 10.66 11.55
N VAL A 135 2.81 9.62 12.36
CA VAL A 135 3.85 8.63 12.67
C VAL A 135 4.31 7.90 11.41
N TYR A 136 3.38 7.52 10.52
CA TYR A 136 3.74 6.92 9.24
C TYR A 136 4.71 7.81 8.45
N LYS A 137 4.35 9.08 8.26
CA LYS A 137 5.18 10.03 7.49
C LYS A 137 6.55 10.23 8.12
N GLN A 138 6.63 10.32 9.45
CA GLN A 138 7.90 10.47 10.17
C GLN A 138 8.84 9.28 9.91
N GLU A 139 8.33 8.06 9.90
CA GLU A 139 9.13 6.85 9.66
C GLU A 139 9.49 6.65 8.18
N ALA A 140 8.59 6.98 7.26
CA ALA A 140 8.76 6.73 5.83
C ALA A 140 9.60 7.80 5.10
N ALA A 141 9.53 9.07 5.52
CA ALA A 141 10.04 10.21 4.74
C ALA A 141 11.51 10.08 4.35
N ALA A 142 12.37 9.74 5.31
CA ALA A 142 13.82 9.62 5.06
C ALA A 142 14.14 8.47 4.10
N HIS A 143 13.36 7.39 4.13
CA HIS A 143 13.55 6.24 3.26
C HIS A 143 13.14 6.54 1.82
N LEU A 144 12.02 7.24 1.63
CA LEU A 144 11.51 7.61 0.31
C LEU A 144 12.35 8.72 -0.36
N ARG A 145 12.92 9.64 0.43
CA ARG A 145 13.79 10.73 -0.07
C ARG A 145 15.27 10.32 -0.26
N ARG A 146 15.60 9.05 -0.07
CA ARG A 146 17.00 8.59 -0.11
C ARG A 146 17.62 8.83 -1.50
N ARG A 147 18.90 9.21 -1.53
CA ARG A 147 19.70 9.39 -2.75
C ARG A 147 20.80 8.34 -2.93
N LYS A 148 20.82 7.35 -2.03
CA LYS A 148 21.76 6.24 -2.03
C LYS A 148 21.00 4.97 -1.68
N ARG A 149 21.63 3.83 -1.95
CA ARG A 149 21.10 2.52 -1.58
C ARG A 149 20.63 2.52 -0.12
N ALA A 150 19.46 1.95 0.11
CA ALA A 150 18.88 1.88 1.45
C ALA A 150 19.83 1.20 2.44
N THR A 151 19.99 1.83 3.61
CA THR A 151 20.77 1.30 4.75
C THR A 151 19.91 0.57 5.76
N LYS A 152 18.58 0.73 5.67
CA LYS A 152 17.57 0.10 6.53
C LYS A 152 16.62 -0.72 5.65
N THR A 153 16.31 -1.94 6.06
CA THR A 153 15.27 -2.74 5.43
C THR A 153 13.91 -2.15 5.79
N MET A 154 13.19 -1.63 4.81
CA MET A 154 11.79 -1.19 4.93
C MET A 154 10.91 -2.08 4.04
N PRO A 155 9.57 -2.01 4.17
CA PRO A 155 8.67 -2.52 3.15
C PRO A 155 8.98 -1.94 1.76
N PRO A 156 8.52 -2.56 0.67
CA PRO A 156 8.84 -2.10 -0.67
C PRO A 156 8.36 -0.69 -0.92
N ASP A 157 9.16 0.06 -1.68
CA ASP A 157 8.90 1.47 -1.95
C ASP A 157 7.51 1.72 -2.54
N GLU A 158 6.99 0.81 -3.37
CA GLU A 158 5.65 0.96 -3.96
C GLU A 158 4.56 1.06 -2.88
N PHE A 159 4.60 0.16 -1.90
CA PHE A 159 3.64 0.18 -0.80
C PHE A 159 3.82 1.41 0.09
N LEU A 160 5.07 1.87 0.26
CA LEU A 160 5.35 3.11 0.98
C LEU A 160 4.82 4.35 0.24
N ILE A 161 4.91 4.40 -1.09
CA ILE A 161 4.34 5.51 -1.87
C ILE A 161 2.82 5.50 -1.83
N ARG A 162 2.20 4.34 -2.02
CA ARG A 162 0.73 4.19 -1.91
C ARG A 162 0.23 4.60 -0.51
N ALA A 163 0.90 4.13 0.53
CA ALA A 163 0.59 4.50 1.91
C ALA A 163 0.85 5.99 2.20
N TRP A 164 1.84 6.62 1.55
CA TRP A 164 2.07 8.06 1.67
C TRP A 164 0.88 8.88 1.17
N VAL A 165 0.29 8.49 0.03
CA VAL A 165 -0.94 9.11 -0.47
C VAL A 165 -2.08 8.96 0.54
N THR A 166 -2.31 7.75 1.05
CA THR A 166 -3.32 7.50 2.10
C THR A 166 -3.10 8.39 3.34
N ALA A 167 -1.86 8.48 3.82
CA ALA A 167 -1.52 9.31 4.98
C ALA A 167 -1.79 10.80 4.71
N CYS A 168 -1.46 11.28 3.51
CA CYS A 168 -1.75 12.65 3.08
C CYS A 168 -3.25 12.93 2.97
N GLU A 169 -4.05 12.00 2.45
CA GLU A 169 -5.51 12.10 2.41
C GLU A 169 -6.11 12.17 3.82
N ARG A 170 -5.67 11.28 4.71
CA ARG A 170 -6.14 11.21 6.11
C ARG A 170 -5.81 12.48 6.91
N SER A 171 -4.66 13.08 6.65
CA SER A 171 -4.24 14.32 7.31
C SER A 171 -4.62 15.59 6.53
N GLN A 172 -5.32 15.48 5.39
CA GLN A 172 -5.67 16.60 4.51
C GLN A 172 -4.47 17.46 4.05
N THR A 173 -3.36 16.81 3.71
CA THR A 173 -2.14 17.46 3.17
C THR A 173 -1.87 17.03 1.74
N SER A 174 -1.18 17.85 0.96
CA SER A 174 -0.77 17.47 -0.40
C SER A 174 0.32 16.39 -0.40
N PRO A 175 0.20 15.31 -1.20
CA PRO A 175 1.27 14.34 -1.37
C PRO A 175 2.28 14.73 -2.47
N VAL A 176 2.02 15.80 -3.23
CA VAL A 176 2.72 16.07 -4.51
C VAL A 176 4.23 16.20 -4.36
N ASP A 177 4.73 16.85 -3.29
CA ASP A 177 6.18 16.97 -3.05
C ASP A 177 6.90 15.61 -3.03
N MET A 178 6.35 14.67 -2.26
CA MET A 178 6.93 13.32 -2.17
C MET A 178 6.73 12.54 -3.47
N LEU A 179 5.59 12.69 -4.14
CA LEU A 179 5.32 11.98 -5.39
C LEU A 179 6.24 12.47 -6.51
N ALA A 180 6.45 13.77 -6.63
CA ALA A 180 7.38 14.36 -7.58
C ALA A 180 8.82 13.92 -7.31
N ASP A 181 9.23 13.90 -6.04
CA ASP A 181 10.54 13.39 -5.66
C ASP A 181 10.69 11.90 -6.00
N ALA A 182 9.70 11.08 -5.64
CA ALA A 182 9.72 9.65 -5.88
C ALA A 182 9.72 9.28 -7.37
N ALA A 183 8.90 9.94 -8.18
CA ALA A 183 8.81 9.71 -9.62
C ALA A 183 10.18 9.93 -10.31
N THR A 184 10.90 10.97 -9.89
CA THR A 184 12.20 11.36 -10.47
C THR A 184 13.41 10.73 -9.77
N ASN A 185 13.21 9.94 -8.72
CA ASN A 185 14.27 9.32 -7.96
C ASN A 185 14.69 7.94 -8.51
N LEU A 186 15.81 7.90 -9.24
CA LEU A 186 16.40 6.68 -9.83
C LEU A 186 16.88 5.64 -8.79
N VAL A 187 16.91 5.99 -7.50
CA VAL A 187 17.32 5.09 -6.42
C VAL A 187 16.14 4.29 -5.85
N LEU A 188 14.90 4.72 -6.12
CA LEU A 188 13.71 3.96 -5.76
C LEU A 188 13.46 2.83 -6.75
N ASP A 189 12.80 1.79 -6.26
CA ASP A 189 12.40 0.67 -7.11
C ASP A 189 11.42 1.16 -8.21
N PRO A 190 11.53 0.67 -9.47
CA PRO A 190 10.68 1.15 -10.55
C PRO A 190 9.17 1.12 -10.26
N PRO A 191 8.59 0.09 -9.62
CA PRO A 191 7.16 0.08 -9.26
C PRO A 191 6.72 1.28 -8.41
N ALA A 192 7.58 1.79 -7.52
CA ALA A 192 7.27 2.96 -6.72
C ALA A 192 7.23 4.24 -7.56
N ARG A 193 8.14 4.35 -8.53
CA ARG A 193 8.18 5.45 -9.49
C ARG A 193 6.94 5.44 -10.37
N TYR A 194 6.51 4.25 -10.83
CA TYR A 194 5.28 4.09 -11.60
C TYR A 194 4.05 4.53 -10.80
N ALA A 195 3.94 4.06 -9.55
CA ALA A 195 2.85 4.46 -8.67
C ALA A 195 2.84 5.98 -8.42
N ALA A 196 4.01 6.58 -8.20
CA ALA A 196 4.13 8.02 -8.01
C ALA A 196 3.64 8.81 -9.23
N VAL A 197 4.05 8.41 -10.43
CA VAL A 197 3.60 9.00 -11.70
C VAL A 197 2.09 8.87 -11.89
N GLU A 198 1.52 7.70 -11.59
CA GLU A 198 0.07 7.49 -11.66
C GLU A 198 -0.69 8.43 -10.72
N PHE A 199 -0.24 8.56 -9.46
CA PHE A 199 -0.87 9.45 -8.50
C PHE A 199 -0.73 10.93 -8.86
N LEU A 200 0.39 11.36 -9.43
CA LEU A 200 0.58 12.74 -9.90
C LEU A 200 -0.48 13.15 -10.93
N GLY A 201 -0.98 12.20 -11.74
CA GLY A 201 -2.08 12.45 -12.67
C GLY A 201 -3.40 12.88 -12.00
N GLY A 202 -3.54 12.69 -10.68
CA GLY A 202 -4.68 13.18 -9.89
C GLY A 202 -4.55 14.63 -9.42
N TYR A 203 -3.43 15.32 -9.68
CA TYR A 203 -3.14 16.67 -9.19
C TYR A 203 -2.85 17.65 -10.36
N PRO A 204 -3.85 17.94 -11.22
CA PRO A 204 -3.64 18.65 -12.48
C PRO A 204 -3.21 20.12 -12.34
N ASP A 205 -3.53 20.75 -11.21
CA ASP A 205 -3.23 22.16 -10.93
C ASP A 205 -1.86 22.35 -10.25
N ASP A 206 -1.19 21.28 -9.84
CA ASP A 206 0.08 21.37 -9.15
C ASP A 206 1.25 21.48 -10.14
N THR A 207 1.96 22.61 -10.08
CA THR A 207 3.07 22.89 -11.00
C THR A 207 4.23 21.91 -10.81
N LEU A 208 4.56 21.52 -9.57
CA LEU A 208 5.65 20.59 -9.30
C LEU A 208 5.32 19.20 -9.85
N GLY A 209 4.07 18.76 -9.66
CA GLY A 209 3.60 17.49 -10.21
C GLY A 209 3.67 17.44 -11.73
N ARG A 210 3.22 18.52 -12.41
CA ARG A 210 3.30 18.65 -13.87
C ARG A 210 4.74 18.61 -14.40
N GLU A 211 5.66 19.30 -13.74
CA GLU A 211 7.08 19.27 -14.14
C GLU A 211 7.72 17.90 -13.92
N ALA A 212 7.38 17.21 -12.82
CA ALA A 212 7.83 15.84 -12.59
C ALA A 212 7.31 14.88 -13.68
N LEU A 213 6.04 14.98 -14.07
CA LEU A 213 5.47 14.18 -15.17
C LEU A 213 6.19 14.43 -16.49
N LYS A 214 6.49 15.70 -16.83
CA LYS A 214 7.27 16.04 -18.03
C LYS A 214 8.68 15.45 -17.97
N ALA A 215 9.35 15.53 -16.81
CA ALA A 215 10.68 14.96 -16.62
C ALA A 215 10.68 13.44 -16.84
N CYS A 216 9.71 12.72 -16.24
CA CYS A 216 9.57 11.28 -16.43
C CYS A 216 9.24 10.88 -17.88
N LEU A 217 8.51 11.72 -18.62
CA LEU A 217 8.14 11.46 -20.01
C LEU A 217 9.36 11.41 -20.95
N VAL A 218 10.37 12.25 -20.69
CA VAL A 218 11.59 12.37 -21.51
C VAL A 218 12.80 11.64 -20.92
N GLU A 219 12.59 10.84 -19.87
CA GLU A 219 13.67 10.16 -19.17
C GLU A 219 14.41 9.14 -20.06
N SER A 220 15.74 9.26 -20.13
CA SER A 220 16.61 8.45 -20.99
C SER A 220 17.27 7.25 -20.27
N THR A 221 16.66 6.75 -19.19
CA THR A 221 17.21 5.65 -18.37
C THR A 221 16.92 4.26 -18.91
N GLY A 222 16.24 4.16 -20.07
CA GLY A 222 15.78 2.89 -20.65
C GLY A 222 14.46 2.36 -20.04
N ASP A 223 13.85 3.10 -19.11
CA ASP A 223 12.56 2.74 -18.52
C ASP A 223 11.39 3.21 -19.40
N ALA A 224 11.15 2.48 -20.49
CA ALA A 224 10.05 2.78 -21.40
C ALA A 224 8.66 2.69 -20.73
N TYR A 225 8.52 1.93 -19.64
CA TYR A 225 7.25 1.78 -18.93
C TYR A 225 6.92 3.04 -18.13
N LEU A 226 7.89 3.62 -17.42
CA LEU A 226 7.73 4.91 -16.74
C LEU A 226 7.28 6.00 -17.70
N ARG A 227 7.92 6.09 -18.87
CA ARG A 227 7.59 7.11 -19.89
C ARG A 227 6.14 6.96 -20.37
N ARG A 228 5.67 5.73 -20.59
CA ARG A 228 4.27 5.45 -20.96
C ARG A 228 3.30 5.83 -19.84
N LYS A 229 3.64 5.52 -18.58
CA LYS A 229 2.84 5.94 -17.42
C LYS A 229 2.76 7.46 -17.32
N ALA A 230 3.86 8.16 -17.57
CA ALA A 230 3.89 9.62 -17.57
C ALA A 230 2.98 10.20 -18.66
N ALA A 231 3.03 9.67 -19.88
CA ALA A 231 2.12 10.08 -20.95
C ALA A 231 0.65 9.83 -20.60
N GLN A 232 0.34 8.68 -19.97
CA GLN A 232 -1.02 8.36 -19.51
C GLN A 232 -1.50 9.32 -18.43
N ALA A 233 -0.65 9.63 -17.45
CA ALA A 233 -0.94 10.62 -16.41
C ALA A 233 -1.13 12.02 -16.97
N ILE A 234 -0.28 12.44 -17.93
CA ILE A 234 -0.39 13.73 -18.63
C ILE A 234 -1.71 13.82 -19.39
N ARG A 235 -2.11 12.77 -20.12
CA ARG A 235 -3.40 12.74 -20.84
C ARG A 235 -4.58 12.99 -19.89
N VAL A 236 -4.51 12.51 -18.66
CA VAL A 236 -5.59 12.63 -17.68
C VAL A 236 -5.57 13.99 -16.97
N SER A 237 -4.39 14.58 -16.76
CA SER A 237 -4.20 15.78 -15.92
C SER A 237 -4.04 17.10 -16.67
N PHE A 238 -3.56 17.07 -17.90
CA PHE A 238 -3.37 18.28 -18.70
C PHE A 238 -4.62 18.53 -19.55
N ASN A 239 -4.85 19.78 -19.93
CA ASN A 239 -5.84 20.04 -20.96
C ASN A 239 -5.36 19.46 -22.30
N THR A 240 -6.29 19.13 -23.19
CA THR A 240 -5.99 18.44 -24.44
C THR A 240 -4.98 19.19 -25.30
N GLU A 241 -5.10 20.53 -25.41
CA GLU A 241 -4.19 21.34 -26.23
C GLU A 241 -2.75 21.28 -25.72
N GLU A 242 -2.53 21.43 -24.42
CA GLU A 242 -1.22 21.34 -23.79
C GLU A 242 -0.61 19.95 -23.95
N ALA A 243 -1.39 18.90 -23.69
CA ALA A 243 -0.93 17.53 -23.83
C ALA A 243 -0.57 17.20 -25.28
N CYS A 244 -1.41 17.60 -26.25
CA CYS A 244 -1.14 17.42 -27.68
C CYS A 244 0.15 18.16 -28.10
N ALA A 245 0.32 19.42 -27.68
CA ALA A 245 1.51 20.21 -27.98
C ALA A 245 2.78 19.57 -27.40
N LEU A 246 2.72 19.08 -26.17
CA LEU A 246 3.82 18.39 -25.51
C LEU A 246 4.18 17.08 -26.24
N PHE A 247 3.19 16.26 -26.59
CA PHE A 247 3.42 15.01 -27.31
C PHE A 247 3.98 15.25 -28.72
N SER A 248 3.50 16.26 -29.44
CA SER A 248 4.05 16.63 -30.75
C SER A 248 5.51 17.06 -30.65
N HIS A 249 5.85 17.85 -29.63
CA HIS A 249 7.21 18.29 -29.40
C HIS A 249 8.15 17.10 -29.14
N ILE A 250 7.73 16.16 -28.30
CA ILE A 250 8.54 14.98 -27.96
C ILE A 250 8.65 14.02 -29.13
N LEU A 251 7.55 13.78 -29.86
CA LEU A 251 7.55 12.92 -31.03
C LEU A 251 8.53 13.40 -32.11
N ALA A 252 8.68 14.72 -32.28
CA ALA A 252 9.64 15.30 -33.21
C ALA A 252 11.11 15.07 -32.83
N LEU A 253 11.38 14.74 -31.56
CA LEU A 253 12.71 14.50 -31.01
C LEU A 253 12.96 13.01 -30.70
N GLU A 254 11.94 12.17 -30.82
CA GLU A 254 11.99 10.78 -30.38
C GLU A 254 12.70 9.89 -31.40
N VAL A 255 13.59 9.02 -30.89
CA VAL A 255 14.36 8.07 -31.69
C VAL A 255 13.93 6.61 -31.44
N ASP A 256 13.26 6.33 -30.32
CA ASP A 256 12.63 5.05 -30.05
C ASP A 256 11.32 4.93 -30.84
N ALA A 257 11.36 4.14 -31.91
CA ALA A 257 10.20 3.91 -32.78
C ALA A 257 8.99 3.33 -32.02
N THR A 258 9.21 2.49 -30.99
CA THR A 258 8.11 1.90 -30.21
C THR A 258 7.44 2.95 -29.34
N PHE A 259 8.22 3.82 -28.71
CA PHE A 259 7.67 4.92 -27.92
C PHE A 259 7.02 6.00 -28.80
N ALA A 260 7.60 6.30 -29.96
CA ALA A 260 7.02 7.20 -30.95
C ALA A 260 5.65 6.71 -31.42
N THR A 261 5.50 5.43 -31.77
CA THR A 261 4.20 4.84 -32.12
C THR A 261 3.20 4.98 -30.98
N PHE A 262 3.62 4.68 -29.74
CA PHE A 262 2.76 4.82 -28.58
C PHE A 262 2.26 6.28 -28.38
N LEU A 263 3.13 7.28 -28.53
CA LEU A 263 2.72 8.69 -28.43
C LEU A 263 1.79 9.11 -29.57
N ALA A 264 2.04 8.64 -30.80
CA ALA A 264 1.16 8.91 -31.94
C ALA A 264 -0.25 8.32 -31.73
N ASP A 265 -0.34 7.08 -31.23
CA ASP A 265 -1.62 6.45 -30.89
C ASP A 265 -2.36 7.25 -29.80
N MET A 266 -1.63 7.75 -28.79
CA MET A 266 -2.20 8.62 -27.76
C MET A 266 -2.74 9.93 -28.33
N GLN A 267 -2.01 10.59 -29.24
CA GLN A 267 -2.47 11.80 -29.91
C GLN A 267 -3.73 11.56 -30.75
N GLN A 268 -3.81 10.43 -31.45
CA GLN A 268 -4.99 10.04 -32.21
C GLN A 268 -6.21 9.84 -31.30
N LEU A 269 -6.04 9.15 -30.16
CA LEU A 269 -7.10 8.94 -29.17
C LEU A 269 -7.61 10.25 -28.54
N MET A 270 -6.75 11.26 -28.45
CA MET A 270 -7.08 12.58 -27.92
C MET A 270 -7.70 13.53 -28.95
N GLY A 271 -7.68 13.16 -30.24
CA GLY A 271 -8.14 14.03 -31.33
C GLY A 271 -7.24 15.25 -31.56
N CYS A 272 -5.93 15.10 -31.32
CA CYS A 272 -4.95 16.13 -31.67
C CYS A 272 -5.01 16.43 -33.17
N LYS A 273 -4.96 17.70 -33.55
CA LYS A 273 -4.98 18.17 -34.94
C LYS A 273 -3.58 18.40 -35.48
#